data_AF-A0A1E7H8X0-F1
#
_entry.id   AF-A0A1E7H8X0-F1
#
_cell.length_a   1.000
_cell.length_b   1.000
_cell.length_c   1.000
_cell.angle_alpha   90.00
_cell.angle_beta   90.00
_cell.angle_gamma   90.00
#
_symmetry.space_group_name_H-M   'P 1'
#
loop_
_entity.id
_entity.type
_entity.pdbx_description
1 polymer ?
#
loop_
_entity_poly.entity_id
_entity_poly.type
_entity_poly.pdbx_seq_one_letter_code
_entity_poly.pdbx_strand_id
1 'polypeptide(L)'
;MEGQCHFLEGNTNAVKRIAKVKEMLDMLGIDPGRLEFFHLSAAQGPRWAEICTEFTEKINALGPSPIWFALQKKLESTENNKQAA
;
A
#
# COMPACT_ATOMS: atom_id res chain seq x y z
N MET A 1 14.16 5.39 -12.98
CA MET A 1 13.30 6.24 -13.85
C MET A 1 12.50 5.35 -14.78
N GLU A 2 11.38 5.86 -15.33
CA GLU A 2 10.56 5.10 -16.28
C GLU A 2 11.40 4.69 -17.51
N GLY A 3 11.22 3.46 -18.01
CA GLY A 3 12.03 2.90 -19.10
C GLY A 3 13.49 2.57 -18.76
N GLN A 4 14.01 3.00 -17.61
CA GLN A 4 15.39 2.72 -17.16
C GLN A 4 15.50 1.42 -16.35
N CYS A 5 14.61 0.44 -16.61
CA CYS A 5 14.70 -0.84 -15.92
C CYS A 5 15.90 -1.62 -16.47
N HIS A 6 16.67 -2.25 -15.59
CA HIS A 6 17.76 -3.13 -16.02
C HIS A 6 17.26 -4.28 -16.90
N PHE A 7 15.99 -4.69 -16.69
CA PHE A 7 15.30 -5.72 -17.47
C PHE A 7 14.30 -5.13 -18.48
N LEU A 8 14.59 -3.92 -18.98
CA LEU A 8 13.85 -3.19 -20.02
C LEU A 8 12.44 -2.73 -19.61
N GLU A 9 11.49 -3.67 -19.49
CA GLU A 9 10.05 -3.35 -19.39
C GLU A 9 9.45 -3.60 -18.01
N GLY A 10 10.25 -4.08 -17.05
CA GLY A 10 9.76 -4.44 -15.72
C GLY A 10 9.06 -3.28 -15.00
N ASN A 11 9.61 -2.07 -15.11
CA ASN A 11 9.03 -0.88 -14.48
C ASN A 11 7.76 -0.37 -15.18
N THR A 12 7.68 -0.39 -16.51
CA THR A 12 6.49 0.04 -17.26
C THR A 12 5.34 -0.93 -17.05
N ASN A 13 5.62 -2.23 -16.94
CA ASN A 13 4.64 -3.23 -16.55
C ASN A 13 4.18 -3.05 -15.10
N ALA A 14 5.07 -2.66 -14.18
CA ALA A 14 4.70 -2.33 -12.81
C ALA A 14 3.75 -1.13 -12.75
N VAL A 15 3.99 -0.05 -13.52
CA VAL A 15 3.10 1.12 -13.59
C VAL A 15 1.68 0.71 -13.97
N LYS A 16 1.52 -0.12 -15.02
CA LYS A 16 0.20 -0.63 -15.45
C LYS A 16 -0.49 -1.44 -14.35
N ARG A 17 0.25 -2.28 -13.63
CA ARG A 17 -0.28 -3.08 -12.51
C ARG A 17 -0.71 -2.21 -11.35
N ILE A 18 0.09 -1.21 -10.98
CA ILE A 18 -0.22 -0.28 -9.90
C ILE A 18 -1.49 0.52 -10.20
N ALA A 19 -1.64 1.01 -11.44
CA ALA A 19 -2.88 1.66 -11.88
C ALA A 19 -4.08 0.73 -11.70
N LYS A 20 -3.96 -0.53 -12.14
CA LYS A 20 -5.06 -1.49 -12.00
C LYS A 20 -5.40 -1.80 -10.54
N VAL A 21 -4.39 -1.95 -9.68
CA VAL A 21 -4.62 -2.20 -8.25
C VAL A 21 -5.25 -0.99 -7.58
N LYS A 22 -4.87 0.25 -7.93
CA LYS A 22 -5.51 1.46 -7.40
C LYS A 22 -7.02 1.49 -7.73
N GLU A 23 -7.41 1.15 -8.97
CA GLU A 23 -8.83 0.99 -9.32
C GLU A 23 -9.53 -0.08 -8.47
N MET A 24 -8.85 -1.22 -8.22
CA MET A 24 -9.41 -2.29 -7.41
C MET A 24 -9.58 -1.91 -5.94
N LEU A 25 -8.64 -1.15 -5.37
CA LEU A 25 -8.76 -0.64 -4.02
C LEU A 25 -9.99 0.26 -3.89
N ASP A 26 -10.20 1.17 -4.84
CA ASP A 26 -11.37 2.05 -4.87
C ASP A 26 -12.68 1.26 -4.93
N MET A 27 -12.77 0.26 -5.82
CA MET A 27 -13.93 -0.64 -5.92
C MET A 27 -14.22 -1.41 -4.62
N LEU A 28 -13.20 -1.69 -3.82
CA LEU A 28 -13.32 -2.37 -2.53
C LEU A 28 -13.57 -1.41 -1.35
N GLY A 29 -13.70 -0.10 -1.61
CA GLY A 29 -13.86 0.92 -0.57
C GLY A 29 -12.58 1.16 0.24
N ILE A 30 -11.41 0.85 -0.31
CA ILE A 30 -10.11 1.13 0.29
C ILE A 30 -9.51 2.32 -0.45
N ASP A 31 -9.14 3.36 0.29
CA ASP A 31 -8.50 4.55 -0.28
C ASP A 31 -7.28 4.19 -1.16
N PRO A 32 -7.31 4.48 -2.48
CA PRO A 32 -6.21 4.14 -3.40
C PRO A 32 -4.90 4.84 -3.09
N GLY A 33 -4.95 5.94 -2.33
CA GLY A 33 -3.79 6.65 -1.81
C GLY A 33 -2.96 5.83 -0.82
N ARG A 34 -3.46 4.68 -0.36
CA ARG A 34 -2.70 3.70 0.43
C ARG A 34 -1.69 2.87 -0.37
N LEU A 35 -1.66 3.03 -1.69
CA LEU A 35 -0.67 2.41 -2.57
C LEU A 35 0.05 3.50 -3.36
N GLU A 36 1.38 3.48 -3.39
CA GLU A 36 2.16 4.36 -4.26
C GLU A 36 3.31 3.61 -4.92
N PHE A 37 3.77 4.13 -6.05
CA PHE A 37 4.88 3.58 -6.81
C PHE A 37 5.82 4.70 -7.24
N PHE A 38 7.10 4.53 -6.94
CA PHE A 38 8.13 5.52 -7.20
C PHE A 38 9.26 4.90 -8.01
N HIS A 39 9.79 5.67 -8.96
CA HIS A 39 10.99 5.30 -9.69
C HIS A 39 12.21 5.93 -9.03
N LEU A 40 13.13 5.09 -8.54
CA LEU A 40 14.38 5.53 -7.92
C LEU A 40 15.57 4.79 -8.53
N SER A 41 16.71 5.47 -8.64
CA SER A 41 18.00 4.84 -8.95
C SER A 41 18.74 4.46 -7.66
N ALA A 42 19.76 3.61 -7.77
CA ALA A 42 20.57 3.18 -6.63
C ALA A 42 21.31 4.35 -5.94
N ALA A 43 21.50 5.48 -6.62
CA ALA A 43 22.17 6.66 -6.08
C ALA A 43 21.23 7.62 -5.32
N GLN A 44 19.91 7.39 -5.33
CA GLN A 44 18.92 8.31 -4.78
C GLN A 44 18.56 8.01 -3.31
N GLY A 45 19.57 7.70 -2.49
CA GLY A 45 19.40 7.40 -1.06
C GLY A 45 18.65 8.48 -0.26
N PRO A 46 19.04 9.76 -0.33
CA PRO A 46 18.33 10.84 0.37
C PRO A 46 16.86 10.97 -0.07
N ARG A 47 16.59 10.89 -1.38
CA ARG A 47 15.21 10.97 -1.90
C ARG A 47 14.35 9.79 -1.46
N TRP A 48 14.94 8.60 -1.33
CA TRP A 48 14.24 7.44 -0.77
C TRP A 48 13.78 7.70 0.67
N ALA A 49 14.65 8.26 1.51
CA ALA A 49 14.30 8.59 2.89
C ALA A 49 13.15 9.62 2.96
N GLU A 50 13.19 10.66 2.13
CA GLU A 50 12.11 11.65 2.02
C GLU A 50 10.78 10.98 1.64
N ILE A 51 10.78 10.13 0.60
CA ILE A 51 9.57 9.42 0.15
C ILE A 51 9.01 8.54 1.27
N CYS A 52 9.86 7.83 2.01
CA CYS A 52 9.41 7.02 3.14
C CYS A 52 8.73 7.88 4.23
N THR A 53 9.30 9.05 4.56
CA THR A 53 8.70 9.98 5.52
C THR A 53 7.38 10.53 5.00
N GLU A 54 7.35 11.09 3.79
CA GLU A 54 6.15 11.65 3.14
C GLU A 54 5.01 10.62 3.08
N PHE A 55 5.33 9.39 2.68
CA PHE A 55 4.33 8.33 2.57
C PHE A 55 3.86 7.84 3.94
N THR A 56 4.74 7.79 4.94
CA THR A 56 4.36 7.45 6.32
C THR A 56 3.39 8.47 6.89
N GLU A 57 3.66 9.77 6.70
CA GLU A 57 2.77 10.85 7.11
C GLU A 57 1.40 10.75 6.43
N LYS A 58 1.38 10.47 5.11
CA LYS A 58 0.15 10.22 4.36
C LYS A 58 -0.66 9.06 4.94
N ILE A 59 -0.03 7.92 5.20
CA ILE A 59 -0.73 6.74 5.77
C ILE A 59 -1.26 7.02 7.17
N ASN A 60 -0.49 7.74 8.00
CA ASN A 60 -0.93 8.15 9.33
C ASN A 60 -2.15 9.05 9.27
N ALA A 61 -2.17 10.03 8.35
CA ALA A 61 -3.32 10.92 8.13
C ALA A 61 -4.57 10.17 7.66
N LEU A 62 -4.41 9.11 6.85
CA LEU A 62 -5.52 8.25 6.43
C LEU A 62 -6.06 7.34 7.55
N GLY A 63 -5.31 7.18 8.66
CA GLY A 63 -5.67 6.31 9.78
C GLY A 63 -5.66 4.80 9.46
N PRO A 64 -6.13 3.95 10.39
CA PRO A 64 -6.19 2.50 10.20
C PRO A 64 -7.03 2.11 8.98
N SER A 65 -6.63 1.04 8.29
CA SER A 65 -7.35 0.58 7.10
C SER A 65 -8.65 -0.15 7.47
N PRO A 66 -9.66 -0.17 6.57
CA PRO A 66 -10.87 -0.98 6.75
C PRO A 66 -10.56 -2.47 7.00
N ILE A 67 -9.48 -3.00 6.41
CA ILE A 67 -9.02 -4.38 6.61
C ILE A 67 -8.59 -4.58 8.06
N TRP A 68 -7.87 -3.62 8.66
CA TRP A 68 -7.45 -3.72 10.06
C TRP A 68 -8.66 -3.84 10.99
N PHE A 69 -9.68 -2.98 10.80
CA PHE A 69 -10.92 -3.04 11.58
C PHE A 69 -11.66 -4.38 11.40
N ALA A 70 -11.73 -4.89 10.16
CA ALA A 70 -12.35 -6.19 9.88
C ALA A 70 -11.62 -7.34 10.60
N LEU A 71 -10.29 -7.29 10.69
CA LEU A 71 -9.50 -8.28 11.42
C LEU A 71 -9.70 -8.19 12.93
N GLN A 72 -9.74 -6.98 13.51
CA GLN A 72 -10.02 -6.81 14.95
C GLN A 72 -11.38 -7.39 15.34
N LYS A 73 -12.43 -7.05 14.59
CA LYS A 73 -13.77 -7.60 14.80
C LYS A 73 -13.79 -9.13 14.74
N LYS A 74 -13.03 -9.71 13.81
CA LYS A 74 -12.91 -11.17 13.68
C LYS A 74 -12.21 -11.79 14.90
N LEU A 75 -11.14 -11.18 15.40
CA LEU A 75 -10.42 -11.65 16.58
C LEU A 75 -11.33 -11.61 17.81
N GLU A 76 -11.99 -10.48 18.07
CA GLU A 76 -12.96 -10.32 19.17
C GLU A 76 -14.06 -11.39 19.12
N SER A 77 -14.63 -11.63 17.93
CA SER A 77 -15.66 -12.67 17.77
C SER A 77 -15.13 -14.09 18.05
N THR A 78 -13.85 -14.34 17.74
CA THR A 78 -13.22 -15.65 17.97
C THR A 78 -12.96 -15.88 19.46
N GLU A 79 -12.56 -14.84 20.19
CA GLU A 79 -12.33 -14.90 21.63
C GLU A 79 -13.63 -15.08 22.40
N ASN A 80 -14.69 -14.35 22.05
CA ASN A 80 -16.01 -14.48 22.67
C ASN A 80 -16.59 -15.90 22.50
N ASN A 81 -16.42 -16.50 21.32
CA ASN A 81 -16.90 -17.87 21.06
C ASN A 81 -16.12 -18.93 21.85
N LYS A 82 -14.85 -18.68 22.21
CA LYS A 82 -14.05 -19.58 23.06
C LYS A 82 -14.42 -19.48 24.54
N GLN A 83 -14.85 -18.30 25.00
CA GLN A 83 -15.29 -18.11 26.39
C GLN A 83 -16.71 -18.63 26.64
N ALA A 84 -17.53 -18.74 25.58
CA ALA A 84 -18.89 -19.25 25.64
C ALA A 84 -19.02 -20.78 25.47
N ALA A 85 -17.91 -21.48 25.24
CA ALA A 85 -17.82 -22.93 25.05
C ALA A 85 -17.06 -23.58 26.23
#